data_AF-A0A0C6FSI5-F1
#
_entry.id   AF-A0A0C6FSI5-F1
#
_cell.length_a   1.000
_cell.length_b   1.000
_cell.length_c   1.000
_cell.angle_alpha   90.00
_cell.angle_beta   90.00
_cell.angle_gamma   90.00
#
_symmetry.space_group_name_H-M   'P 1'
#
loop_
_entity.id
_entity.type
_entity.pdbx_description
1 polymer ?
#
loop_
_entity_poly.entity_id
_entity_poly.type
_entity_poly.pdbx_seq_one_letter_code
_entity_poly.pdbx_strand_id
1 'polypeptide(L)'
;MIGRCMQRHRHEEFLRFLNTIEAAVPAGKLIHVILDNYGTHKHPKVRAWLARHPRWIFHFTPTSASWMNAVEGFFSALTRRRLKRGNFSGIVDLQAAINRYIAEHNDRPKPFIWTKPAAAILDDVNGNAAPSV
;
A
#
# COMPACT_ATOMS: atom_id res chain seq x y z
N MET A 1 -10.93 1.93 0.77
CA MET A 1 -9.75 1.44 0.04
C MET A 1 -9.80 1.89 -1.41
N ILE A 2 -8.70 2.43 -1.92
CA ILE A 2 -8.51 2.75 -3.34
C ILE A 2 -7.51 1.75 -3.89
N GLY A 3 -7.79 1.13 -5.03
CA GLY A 3 -6.88 0.19 -5.68
C GLY A 3 -6.95 0.30 -7.20
N ARG A 4 -5.89 -0.11 -7.87
CA ARG A 4 -5.82 -0.22 -9.34
C ARG A 4 -5.03 -1.45 -9.74
N CYS A 5 -5.57 -2.24 -10.66
CA CYS A 5 -4.80 -3.25 -11.38
C CYS A 5 -4.13 -2.61 -12.60
N MET A 6 -2.84 -2.86 -12.79
CA MET A 6 -2.09 -2.38 -13.95
C MET A 6 -1.25 -3.52 -14.53
N GLN A 7 -0.89 -3.42 -15.81
CA GLN A 7 -0.19 -4.49 -16.54
C GLN A 7 1.25 -4.72 -16.04
N ARG A 8 1.87 -3.71 -15.43
CA ARG A 8 3.26 -3.74 -14.98
C ARG A 8 3.34 -3.18 -13.56
N HIS A 9 4.49 -3.36 -12.91
CA HIS A 9 4.76 -2.83 -11.57
C HIS A 9 6.04 -2.00 -11.59
N ARG A 10 5.97 -0.80 -12.18
CA ARG A 10 7.09 0.16 -12.27
C ARG A 10 6.67 1.54 -11.75
N HIS A 11 7.60 2.47 -11.79
CA HIS A 11 7.40 3.84 -11.33
C HIS A 11 6.34 4.61 -12.12
N GLU A 12 6.13 4.33 -13.41
CA GLU A 12 5.06 4.98 -14.17
C GLU A 12 3.68 4.56 -13.67
N GLU A 13 3.49 3.26 -13.39
CA GLU A 13 2.25 2.74 -12.80
C GLU A 13 2.04 3.30 -11.39
N PHE A 14 3.11 3.36 -10.59
CA PHE A 14 3.05 3.94 -9.24
C PHE A 14 2.64 5.42 -9.26
N LEU A 15 3.25 6.24 -10.13
CA LEU A 15 2.88 7.66 -10.29
C LEU A 15 1.42 7.83 -10.72
N ARG A 16 0.91 7.00 -11.64
CA ARG A 16 -0.52 7.03 -12.01
C ARG A 16 -1.43 6.71 -10.82
N PHE A 17 -0.99 5.81 -9.94
CA PHE A 17 -1.74 5.50 -8.73
C PHE A 17 -1.71 6.66 -7.73
N LEU A 18 -0.56 7.30 -7.50
CA LEU A 18 -0.46 8.49 -6.65
C LEU A 18 -1.38 9.62 -7.14
N ASN A 19 -1.41 9.88 -8.45
CA ASN A 19 -2.33 10.86 -9.04
C ASN A 19 -3.81 10.51 -8.83
N THR A 20 -4.15 9.22 -8.79
CA THR A 20 -5.52 8.77 -8.50
C THR A 20 -5.91 9.11 -7.06
N ILE A 21 -5.00 8.89 -6.12
CA ILE A 21 -5.21 9.22 -4.71
C ILE A 21 -5.28 10.73 -4.54
N GLU A 22 -4.39 11.50 -5.19
CA GLU A 22 -4.37 12.96 -5.16
C GLU A 22 -5.73 13.55 -5.56
N ALA A 23 -6.33 13.01 -6.63
CA ALA A 23 -7.65 13.44 -7.08
C ALA A 23 -8.79 13.02 -6.14
N ALA A 24 -8.64 11.90 -5.42
CA ALA A 24 -9.68 11.36 -4.54
C ALA A 24 -9.68 11.96 -3.13
N VAL A 25 -8.52 12.40 -2.63
CA VAL A 25 -8.40 12.98 -1.29
C VAL A 25 -8.73 14.47 -1.34
N PRO A 26 -9.68 14.96 -0.51
CA PRO A 26 -10.04 16.37 -0.48
C PRO A 26 -8.83 17.31 -0.33
N ALA A 27 -8.90 18.46 -0.99
CA ALA A 27 -7.88 19.49 -0.89
C ALA A 27 -7.68 19.95 0.57
N GLY A 28 -6.45 20.38 0.90
CA GLY A 28 -6.09 20.83 2.25
C GLY A 28 -5.79 19.71 3.25
N LYS A 29 -6.05 18.43 2.93
CA LYS A 29 -5.65 17.30 3.78
C LYS A 29 -4.24 16.83 3.47
N LEU A 30 -3.46 16.58 4.53
CA LEU A 30 -2.19 15.87 4.45
C LEU A 30 -2.42 14.40 4.09
N ILE A 31 -1.52 13.86 3.28
CA ILE A 31 -1.54 12.46 2.84
C ILE A 31 -0.26 11.80 3.33
N HIS A 32 -0.40 10.98 4.37
CA HIS A 32 0.68 10.14 4.87
C HIS A 32 0.62 8.78 4.19
N VAL A 33 1.72 8.39 3.55
CA VAL A 33 1.84 7.09 2.87
C VAL A 33 2.89 6.26 3.58
N ILE A 34 2.50 5.07 4.00
CA ILE A 34 3.42 4.06 4.54
C ILE A 34 3.80 3.15 3.37
N LEU A 35 5.10 3.03 3.10
CA LEU A 35 5.66 2.32 1.96
C LEU A 35 6.73 1.33 2.43
N ASP A 36 6.87 0.21 1.71
CA ASP A 36 8.04 -0.64 1.86
C ASP A 36 9.28 0.00 1.18
N ASN A 37 10.42 -0.68 1.26
CA ASN A 37 11.67 -0.16 0.67
C ASN A 37 11.84 -0.45 -0.83
N TYR A 38 10.77 -0.77 -1.56
CA TYR A 38 10.86 -1.12 -2.98
C TYR A 38 11.43 0.03 -3.83
N GLY A 39 12.38 -0.30 -4.72
CA GLY A 39 13.14 0.69 -5.49
C GLY A 39 12.30 1.63 -6.34
N THR A 40 11.13 1.18 -6.79
CA THR A 40 10.14 2.00 -7.51
C THR A 40 9.74 3.25 -6.73
N HIS A 41 9.61 3.16 -5.40
CA HIS A 41 9.20 4.29 -4.55
C HIS A 41 10.28 5.35 -4.41
N LYS A 42 11.55 4.99 -4.63
CA LYS A 42 12.72 5.87 -4.52
C LYS A 42 13.20 6.39 -5.88
N HIS A 43 12.52 6.01 -6.97
CA HIS A 43 12.88 6.40 -8.33
C HIS A 43 12.94 7.94 -8.48
N PRO A 44 13.90 8.51 -9.24
CA PRO A 44 14.05 9.97 -9.36
C PRO A 44 12.78 10.72 -9.76
N LYS A 45 11.99 10.15 -10.70
CA LYS A 45 10.69 10.74 -11.10
C LYS A 45 9.65 10.75 -9.98
N VAL A 46 9.68 9.76 -9.08
CA VAL A 46 8.79 9.70 -7.91
C VAL A 46 9.21 10.74 -6.88
N ARG A 47 10.51 10.89 -6.62
CA ARG A 47 11.04 11.95 -5.74
C ARG A 47 10.72 13.35 -6.28
N ALA A 48 10.89 13.57 -7.58
CA ALA A 48 10.53 14.83 -8.23
C ALA A 48 9.02 15.10 -8.24
N TRP A 49 8.20 14.04 -8.29
CA TRP A 49 6.76 14.18 -8.09
C TRP A 49 6.44 14.57 -6.66
N LEU A 50 7.03 13.91 -5.66
CA LEU A 50 6.81 14.19 -4.24
C LEU A 50 7.19 15.64 -3.89
N ALA A 51 8.31 16.14 -4.41
CA ALA A 51 8.75 17.52 -4.20
C ALA A 51 7.73 18.58 -4.71
N ARG A 52 6.91 18.23 -5.71
CA ARG A 52 5.86 19.11 -6.25
C ARG A 52 4.53 18.99 -5.51
N HIS A 53 4.38 18.04 -4.59
CA HIS A 53 3.14 17.76 -3.87
C HIS A 53 3.38 17.87 -2.36
N PRO A 54 3.50 19.09 -1.80
CA PRO A 54 3.96 19.31 -0.43
C PRO A 54 3.04 18.74 0.66
N ARG A 55 1.78 18.38 0.32
CA ARG A 55 0.86 17.72 1.25
C ARG A 55 1.11 16.22 1.42
N TRP A 56 2.02 15.64 0.64
CA TRP A 56 2.37 14.22 0.71
C TRP A 56 3.61 14.00 1.57
N ILE A 57 3.51 13.02 2.46
CA ILE A 57 4.60 12.62 3.35
C ILE A 57 4.77 11.11 3.21
N PHE A 58 5.94 10.70 2.73
CA PHE A 58 6.30 9.28 2.62
C PHE A 58 7.01 8.83 3.89
N HIS A 59 6.50 7.74 4.46
CA HIS A 59 7.09 7.02 5.58
C HIS A 59 7.50 5.64 5.08
N PHE A 60 8.79 5.32 5.19
CA PHE A 60 9.29 4.00 4.81
C PHE A 60 9.33 3.09 6.02
N THR A 61 8.83 1.86 5.89
CA THR A 61 8.99 0.85 6.93
C THR A 61 10.48 0.53 7.12
N PRO A 62 10.94 0.25 8.35
CA PRO A 62 12.28 -0.25 8.59
C PRO A 62 12.60 -1.50 7.76
N THR A 63 13.88 -1.74 7.49
CA THR A 63 14.33 -2.98 6.86
C THR A 63 13.87 -4.17 7.70
N SER A 64 13.41 -5.24 7.04
CA SER A 64 12.88 -6.46 7.70
C SER A 64 11.61 -6.26 8.54
N ALA A 65 10.94 -5.11 8.46
CA ALA A 65 9.70 -4.82 9.18
C ALA A 65 8.46 -4.81 8.27
N SER A 66 8.38 -5.71 7.28
CA SER A 66 7.25 -5.79 6.34
C SER A 66 5.91 -6.05 7.05
N TRP A 67 5.94 -6.74 8.19
CA TRP A 67 4.79 -6.98 9.08
C TRP A 67 4.12 -5.69 9.58
N MET A 68 4.83 -4.55 9.57
CA MET A 68 4.27 -3.24 9.91
C MET A 68 3.40 -2.64 8.78
N ASN A 69 3.48 -3.17 7.57
CA ASN A 69 2.73 -2.65 6.44
C ASN A 69 1.31 -3.21 6.42
N ALA A 70 0.34 -2.43 6.93
CA ALA A 70 -1.06 -2.83 7.04
C ALA A 70 -1.70 -3.31 5.72
N VAL A 71 -1.19 -2.87 4.56
CA VAL A 71 -1.68 -3.32 3.26
C VAL A 71 -1.43 -4.83 3.03
N GLU A 72 -0.39 -5.39 3.64
CA GLU A 72 -0.09 -6.83 3.54
C GLU A 72 -1.19 -7.67 4.17
N GLY A 73 -1.80 -7.19 5.26
CA GLY A 73 -2.98 -7.82 5.87
C GLY A 73 -4.17 -7.86 4.91
N PHE A 74 -4.40 -6.77 4.16
CA PHE A 74 -5.43 -6.73 3.12
C PHE A 74 -5.12 -7.73 2.00
N PHE A 75 -3.89 -7.75 1.49
CA PHE A 75 -3.50 -8.70 0.44
C PHE A 75 -3.62 -10.15 0.89
N SER A 76 -3.24 -10.47 2.13
CA SER A 76 -3.45 -11.80 2.72
C SER A 76 -4.94 -12.18 2.75
N ALA A 77 -5.81 -11.24 3.14
CA ALA A 77 -7.25 -11.47 3.15
C ALA A 77 -7.83 -11.66 1.73
N LEU A 78 -7.47 -10.80 0.78
CA LEU A 78 -7.85 -10.90 -0.63
C LEU A 78 -7.43 -12.27 -1.21
N THR A 79 -6.17 -12.65 -1.00
CA THR A 79 -5.63 -13.93 -1.48
C THR A 79 -6.42 -15.11 -0.93
N ARG A 80 -6.65 -15.17 0.39
CA ARG A 80 -7.37 -16.29 1.01
C ARG A 80 -8.84 -16.35 0.64
N ARG A 81 -9.52 -15.20 0.55
CA ARG A 81 -10.98 -15.13 0.39
C ARG A 81 -11.45 -15.13 -1.06
N ARG A 82 -10.62 -14.65 -1.99
CA ARG A 82 -11.01 -14.52 -3.41
C ARG A 82 -10.08 -15.23 -4.37
N LEU A 83 -8.77 -15.20 -4.16
CA LEU A 83 -7.82 -15.66 -5.19
C LEU A 83 -7.52 -17.17 -5.09
N LYS A 84 -7.19 -17.69 -3.90
CA LYS A 84 -6.71 -19.08 -3.71
C LYS A 84 -7.72 -20.16 -4.14
N ARG A 85 -9.02 -19.84 -4.11
CA ARG A 85 -10.10 -20.75 -4.50
C ARG A 85 -10.92 -20.22 -5.68
N GLY A 86 -10.47 -19.15 -6.33
CA GLY A 86 -11.12 -18.60 -7.50
C GLY A 86 -10.70 -19.34 -8.76
N ASN A 87 -11.64 -19.59 -9.66
CA ASN A 87 -11.35 -20.01 -11.03
C ASN A 87 -11.58 -18.79 -11.93
N PHE A 88 -10.57 -18.42 -12.72
CA PHE A 88 -10.59 -17.21 -13.55
C PHE A 88 -10.30 -17.59 -15.00
N SER A 89 -11.15 -17.14 -15.92
CA SER A 89 -10.98 -17.42 -17.36
C SER A 89 -9.84 -16.62 -18.00
N GLY A 90 -9.32 -15.61 -17.31
CA GLY A 90 -8.20 -14.79 -17.77
C GLY A 90 -7.94 -13.57 -16.88
N ILE A 91 -7.03 -12.71 -17.32
CA ILE A 91 -6.59 -11.53 -16.54
C ILE A 91 -7.73 -10.53 -16.29
N VAL A 92 -8.64 -10.36 -17.25
CA VAL A 92 -9.78 -9.45 -17.13
C VAL A 92 -10.73 -9.91 -16.02
N ASP A 93 -11.01 -11.21 -15.97
CA ASP A 93 -11.87 -11.81 -14.94
C ASP A 93 -11.21 -11.73 -13.54
N LEU A 94 -9.90 -11.98 -13.47
CA LEU A 94 -9.12 -11.78 -12.25
C LEU A 94 -9.18 -10.32 -11.77
N GLN A 95 -9.02 -9.34 -12.67
CA GLN A 95 -9.12 -7.92 -12.34
C GLN A 95 -10.53 -7.55 -11.86
N ALA A 96 -11.57 -8.07 -12.51
CA ALA A 96 -12.96 -7.87 -12.10
C ALA A 96 -13.21 -8.43 -10.69
N ALA A 97 -12.67 -9.61 -10.38
CA ALA A 97 -12.79 -10.21 -9.05
C ALA A 97 -12.07 -9.39 -7.96
N ILE A 98 -10.87 -8.85 -8.25
CA ILE A 98 -10.14 -7.97 -7.34
C ILE A 98 -10.94 -6.67 -7.10
N ASN A 99 -11.42 -6.02 -8.18
CA ASN A 99 -12.19 -4.79 -8.08
C ASN A 99 -13.49 -4.99 -7.29
N ARG A 100 -14.19 -6.10 -7.53
CA ARG A 100 -15.38 -6.48 -6.76
C ARG A 100 -15.06 -6.66 -5.28
N TYR A 101 -13.96 -7.33 -4.93
CA TYR A 101 -13.55 -7.47 -3.54
C TYR A 101 -13.23 -6.13 -2.87
N ILE A 102 -12.59 -5.20 -3.58
CA ILE A 102 -12.34 -3.85 -3.07
C ILE A 102 -13.66 -3.12 -2.82
N ALA A 103 -14.62 -3.21 -3.73
CA ALA A 103 -15.95 -2.60 -3.56
C ALA A 103 -16.69 -3.18 -2.34
N GLU A 104 -16.73 -4.51 -2.20
CA GLU A 104 -17.32 -5.19 -1.04
C GLU A 104 -16.62 -4.83 0.28
N HIS A 105 -15.29 -4.69 0.27
CA HIS A 105 -14.54 -4.25 1.44
C HIS A 105 -14.90 -2.80 1.82
N ASN A 106 -15.11 -1.94 0.83
CA ASN A 106 -15.46 -0.54 1.02
C ASN A 106 -16.89 -0.31 1.51
N ASP A 107 -17.82 -1.22 1.19
CA ASP A 107 -19.20 -1.18 1.68
C ASP A 107 -19.25 -1.36 3.21
N ARG A 108 -18.35 -2.18 3.76
CA ARG A 108 -18.26 -2.45 5.21
C ARG A 108 -16.80 -2.34 5.68
N PRO A 109 -16.22 -1.12 5.67
CA PRO A 109 -14.81 -0.94 5.93
C PRO A 109 -14.52 -1.24 7.40
N LYS A 110 -13.51 -2.09 7.62
CA LYS A 110 -12.97 -2.34 8.96
C LYS A 110 -11.58 -1.71 9.03
N PRO A 111 -11.34 -0.77 9.96
CA PRO A 111 -10.02 -0.20 10.11
C PRO A 111 -9.03 -1.30 10.51
N PHE A 112 -7.79 -1.16 10.04
CA PHE A 112 -6.69 -1.96 10.54
C PHE A 112 -6.33 -1.44 11.93
N ILE A 113 -6.36 -2.31 12.94
CA ILE A 113 -6.09 -1.95 14.32
C ILE A 113 -4.81 -2.67 14.75
N TRP A 114 -3.81 -1.89 15.15
CA TRP A 114 -2.63 -2.42 15.84
C TRP A 114 -3.04 -2.88 17.23
N THR A 115 -2.83 -4.17 17.52
CA THR A 115 -3.15 -4.75 18.83
C THR A 115 -2.01 -4.60 19.83
N LYS A 116 -0.77 -4.43 19.35
CA LYS A 116 0.39 -4.14 20.19
C LYS A 116 0.46 -2.63 20.51
N PRO A 117 0.84 -2.25 21.74
CA PRO A 117 1.16 -0.87 22.08
C PRO A 117 2.31 -0.33 21.23
N ALA A 118 2.32 0.99 21.00
CA ALA A 118 3.36 1.64 20.20
C ALA A 118 4.78 1.39 20.74
N ALA A 119 4.98 1.44 22.06
CA ALA A 119 6.27 1.15 22.68
C ALA A 119 6.79 -0.25 22.32
N ALA A 120 5.93 -1.28 22.42
CA ALA A 120 6.29 -2.65 22.05
C ALA A 120 6.61 -2.79 20.54
N ILE A 121 5.89 -2.06 19.68
CA ILE A 121 6.19 -2.01 18.25
C ILE A 121 7.57 -1.38 18.01
N LEU A 122 7.89 -0.29 18.71
CA LEU A 122 9.20 0.37 18.61
C LEU A 122 10.33 -0.53 19.10
N ASP A 123 10.12 -1.26 20.20
CA ASP A 123 11.10 -2.21 20.72
C ASP A 123 11.36 -3.36 19.73
N ASP A 124 10.30 -3.93 19.13
CA ASP A 124 10.42 -4.98 18.11
C ASP A 124 11.17 -4.50 16.86
N VAL A 125 10.96 -3.24 16.45
CA VAL A 125 11.66 -2.61 15.33
C VAL A 125 13.13 -2.39 15.64
N ASN A 126 13.42 -1.83 16.81
CA ASN A 126 14.79 -1.51 17.23
C ASN A 126 15.60 -2.77 17.54
N GLY A 127 14.95 -3.82 18.07
CA GLY A 127 15.58 -5.12 18.35
C GLY A 127 15.90 -5.94 17.09
N ASN A 128 15.23 -5.68 15.97
CA ASN A 128 15.48 -6.33 14.68
C ASN A 128 16.32 -5.48 13.71
N ALA A 129 16.72 -4.27 14.10
CA ALA A 129 17.56 -3.41 13.29
C ALA A 129 19.01 -3.93 13.31
N ALA A 130 19.36 -4.83 12.39
CA ALA A 130 20.75 -4.95 11.99
C ALA A 130 21.19 -3.61 11.37
N PRO A 131 22.33 -3.02 11.79
CA PRO A 131 22.80 -1.77 11.22
C PRO A 131 22.95 -1.94 9.70
N SER A 132 22.21 -1.14 8.95
CA SER A 132 22.36 -1.08 7.50
C SER A 132 23.60 -0.24 7.23
N VAL A 133 24.71 -0.89 6.85
CA VAL A 133 25.90 -0.26 6.25
C VAL A 133 25.52 0.33 4.89
#